data_AF-A0A2H0LNS7-F1
#
_entry.id   AF-A0A2H0LNS7-F1
#
_cell.length_a   1.000
_cell.length_b   1.000
_cell.length_c   1.000
_cell.angle_alpha   90.00
_cell.angle_beta   90.00
_cell.angle_gamma   90.00
#
_symmetry.space_group_name_H-M   'P 1'
#
loop_
_entity.id
_entity.type
_entity.pdbx_description
1 polymer ?
#
loop_
_entity_poly.entity_id
_entity_poly.type
_entity_poly.pdbx_seq_one_letter_code
_entity_poly.pdbx_strand_id
1 'polypeptide(L)'
;MEITEVRVILKDSQDKKLKAYATVTFDNVFVVRDIKVIEGGTGLFIAMPSRKVKHACPKCAFKNELRSKYCNQCAAPLPVEANSQRAEEMPSSQAEHRDIAHPITQVFREQLQKKVLEVYTQEKTKAQSGPIVE
;
A
#
# COMPACT_ATOMS: atom_id res chain seq x y z
N MET A 1 16.56 3.92 -12.83
CA MET A 1 15.89 2.64 -12.54
C MET A 1 14.82 2.44 -13.57
N GLU A 2 14.89 1.34 -14.30
CA GLU A 2 13.96 0.99 -15.37
C GLU A 2 12.87 0.05 -14.83
N ILE A 3 11.63 0.26 -15.28
CA ILE A 3 10.51 -0.65 -15.00
C ILE A 3 10.45 -1.64 -16.15
N THR A 4 10.95 -2.85 -15.94
CA THR A 4 11.11 -3.83 -17.00
C THR A 4 9.88 -4.69 -17.21
N GLU A 5 9.08 -4.91 -16.17
CA GLU A 5 7.84 -5.67 -16.27
C GLU A 5 6.79 -5.14 -15.29
N VAL A 6 5.53 -5.14 -15.73
CA VAL A 6 4.38 -4.82 -14.89
C VAL A 6 3.30 -5.87 -15.12
N ARG A 7 2.89 -6.55 -14.05
CA ARG A 7 1.76 -7.50 -14.06
C ARG A 7 0.64 -6.94 -13.22
N VAL A 8 -0.58 -6.92 -13.77
CA VAL A 8 -1.76 -6.43 -13.06
C VAL A 8 -2.78 -7.55 -12.92
N ILE A 9 -3.31 -7.70 -11.71
CA ILE A 9 -4.38 -8.64 -11.38
C ILE A 9 -5.58 -7.80 -10.95
N LEU A 10 -6.62 -7.79 -11.80
CA LEU A 10 -7.88 -7.11 -11.50
C LEU A 10 -8.55 -7.75 -10.28
N LYS A 11 -9.16 -6.91 -9.43
CA LYS A 11 -9.83 -7.34 -8.20
C LYS A 11 -11.18 -6.66 -8.14
N ASP A 12 -12.24 -7.45 -7.94
CA ASP A 12 -13.54 -6.91 -7.59
C ASP A 12 -13.66 -6.88 -6.05
N SER A 13 -13.61 -5.69 -5.47
CA SER A 13 -13.62 -5.50 -4.02
C SER A 13 -14.96 -4.91 -3.60
N GLN A 14 -15.51 -5.35 -2.47
CA GLN A 14 -16.81 -4.90 -1.95
C GLN A 14 -16.88 -3.37 -1.79
N ASP A 15 -15.80 -2.76 -1.32
CA ASP A 15 -15.70 -1.30 -1.14
C ASP A 15 -15.52 -0.51 -2.45
N LYS A 16 -15.42 -1.18 -3.61
CA LYS A 16 -15.15 -0.64 -4.97
C LYS A 16 -13.92 0.25 -5.15
N LYS A 17 -13.24 0.66 -4.06
CA LYS A 17 -12.04 1.52 -4.08
C LYS A 17 -10.82 0.79 -4.63
N LEU A 18 -10.59 -0.45 -4.20
CA LEU A 18 -9.48 -1.27 -4.71
C LEU A 18 -9.90 -1.90 -6.03
N LYS A 19 -9.15 -1.60 -7.10
CA LYS A 19 -9.44 -2.09 -8.46
C LYS A 19 -8.54 -3.22 -8.92
N ALA A 20 -7.28 -3.21 -8.47
CA ALA A 20 -6.30 -4.21 -8.88
C ALA A 20 -5.12 -4.24 -7.92
N TYR A 21 -4.38 -5.34 -7.96
CA TYR A 21 -3.01 -5.43 -7.47
C TYR A 21 -2.04 -5.45 -8.64
N ALA A 22 -0.91 -4.79 -8.48
CA ALA A 22 0.17 -4.74 -9.43
C ALA A 22 1.45 -5.31 -8.80
N THR A 23 2.20 -6.04 -9.62
CA THR A 23 3.56 -6.49 -9.34
C THR A 23 4.48 -5.88 -10.38
N VAL A 24 5.55 -5.25 -9.93
CA VAL A 24 6.48 -4.50 -10.79
C VAL A 24 7.88 -5.07 -10.63
N THR A 25 8.53 -5.37 -11.75
CA THR A 25 9.93 -5.76 -11.82
C THR A 25 10.75 -4.56 -12.28
N PHE A 26 11.83 -4.29 -11.56
CA PHE A 26 12.78 -3.23 -11.84
C PHE A 26 14.11 -3.82 -12.27
N ASP A 27 14.68 -3.26 -13.34
CA ASP A 27 15.98 -3.62 -13.92
C ASP A 27 16.18 -5.15 -14.12
N ASN A 28 15.10 -5.92 -14.26
CA ASN A 28 15.09 -7.40 -14.29
C ASN A 28 15.72 -8.11 -13.08
N VAL A 29 15.94 -7.41 -11.96
CA VAL A 29 16.65 -7.96 -10.79
C VAL A 29 15.88 -7.82 -9.48
N PHE A 30 14.87 -6.96 -9.44
CA PHE A 30 14.14 -6.67 -8.21
C PHE A 30 12.62 -6.59 -8.43
N VAL A 31 11.84 -7.29 -7.62
CA VAL A 31 10.38 -7.34 -7.76
C VAL A 31 9.71 -6.75 -6.52
N VAL A 32 8.79 -5.81 -6.74
CA VAL A 32 7.88 -5.28 -5.72
C VAL A 32 6.47 -5.77 -5.99
N ARG A 33 5.90 -6.48 -5.02
CA ARG A 33 4.53 -7.02 -5.04
C ARG A 33 3.58 -6.14 -4.23
N ASP A 34 2.29 -6.38 -4.39
CA ASP A 34 1.22 -5.76 -3.60
C ASP A 34 1.11 -4.23 -3.74
N ILE A 35 1.53 -3.68 -4.89
CA ILE A 35 1.17 -2.30 -5.25
C ILE A 35 -0.33 -2.30 -5.58
N LYS A 36 -1.10 -1.36 -5.03
CA LYS A 36 -2.56 -1.32 -5.20
C LYS A 36 -2.94 -0.24 -6.20
N VAL A 37 -3.84 -0.57 -7.13
CA VAL A 37 -4.53 0.43 -7.96
C VAL A 37 -5.83 0.80 -7.27
N ILE A 38 -5.97 2.07 -6.89
CA ILE A 38 -7.09 2.59 -6.10
C ILE A 38 -7.81 3.68 -6.88
N GLU A 39 -9.14 3.66 -6.83
CA GLU A 39 -10.00 4.73 -7.28
C GLU A 39 -10.25 5.72 -6.13
N GLY A 40 -9.68 6.91 -6.25
CA GLY A 40 -9.90 8.04 -5.34
C GLY A 40 -10.90 9.05 -5.91
N GLY A 41 -11.17 10.12 -5.18
CA GLY A 41 -12.12 11.16 -5.61
C GLY A 41 -11.65 11.95 -6.84
N THR A 42 -10.35 12.05 -7.07
CA THR A 42 -9.74 12.77 -8.21
C THR A 42 -9.29 11.85 -9.35
N GLY A 43 -9.57 10.55 -9.24
CA GLY A 43 -9.22 9.55 -10.26
C GLY A 43 -8.43 8.35 -9.72
N LEU A 44 -7.88 7.57 -10.65
CA LEU A 44 -7.10 6.38 -10.35
C LEU A 44 -5.67 6.75 -9.96
N PHE A 45 -5.16 6.12 -8.90
CA PHE A 45 -3.78 6.29 -8.44
C PHE A 45 -3.23 4.98 -7.89
N ILE A 46 -1.92 4.93 -7.69
CA ILE A 46 -1.26 3.77 -7.07
C ILE A 46 -0.99 4.02 -5.59
N ALA A 47 -1.23 3.02 -4.75
CA ALA A 47 -0.78 2.99 -3.36
C ALA A 47 0.32 1.94 -3.22
N MET A 48 1.38 2.32 -2.53
CA MET A 48 2.53 1.45 -2.31
C MET A 48 2.19 0.29 -1.37
N PRO A 49 2.98 -0.79 -1.38
CA PRO A 49 2.81 -1.90 -0.46
C PRO A 49 3.10 -1.40 0.95
N SER A 50 2.15 -1.57 1.87
CA SER A 50 2.23 -1.01 3.22
C SER A 50 1.98 -2.07 4.30
N ARG A 51 2.60 -1.86 5.46
CA ARG A 51 2.46 -2.71 6.64
C ARG A 51 1.99 -1.88 7.83
N LYS A 52 1.06 -2.46 8.59
CA LYS A 52 0.65 -1.92 9.89
C LYS A 52 1.84 -1.97 10.88
N VAL A 53 2.20 -0.82 11.43
CA VAL A 53 3.29 -0.70 12.41
C VAL A 53 2.81 -1.23 13.76
N LYS A 54 3.69 -1.94 14.47
CA LYS A 54 3.42 -2.52 15.79
C LYS A 54 4.57 -2.21 16.74
N HIS A 55 4.25 -1.94 18.01
CA HIS A 55 5.25 -1.71 19.06
C HIS A 55 5.45 -2.98 19.91
N ALA A 56 6.71 -3.35 20.10
CA ALA A 56 7.05 -4.45 21.00
C ALA A 56 6.88 -4.02 22.46
N CYS A 57 6.25 -4.86 23.28
CA CYS A 57 6.14 -4.63 24.72
C CYS A 57 7.52 -4.76 25.38
N PRO A 58 7.95 -3.82 26.25
CA PRO A 58 9.23 -3.92 26.94
C PRO A 58 9.28 -5.08 27.94
N LYS A 59 8.14 -5.57 28.43
CA LYS A 59 8.07 -6.67 29.40
C LYS A 59 8.09 -8.06 28.76
N CYS A 60 7.38 -8.26 27.65
CA CYS A 60 7.18 -9.58 27.04
C CYS A 60 7.47 -9.65 25.53
N ALA A 61 7.96 -8.57 24.92
CA ALA A 61 8.24 -8.43 23.49
C ALA A 61 7.04 -8.64 22.53
N PHE A 62 5.81 -8.79 23.06
CA PHE A 62 4.62 -8.93 22.22
C PHE A 62 4.39 -7.68 21.34
N LYS A 63 4.01 -7.89 20.07
CA LYS A 63 3.81 -6.83 19.08
C LYS A 63 2.40 -6.25 19.16
N ASN A 64 2.24 -5.16 19.90
CA ASN A 64 0.98 -4.45 20.10
C ASN A 64 0.68 -3.47 18.97
N GLU A 65 -0.58 -3.07 18.85
CA GLU A 65 -0.99 -2.06 17.87
C GLU A 65 -0.43 -0.68 18.23
N LEU A 66 -0.27 0.17 17.22
CA LEU A 66 0.19 1.53 17.42
C LEU A 66 -0.84 2.25 18.32
N ARG A 67 -0.40 2.78 19.48
CA ARG A 67 -1.22 3.48 20.51
C ARG A 67 -1.97 2.60 21.53
N SER A 68 -1.76 1.28 21.56
CA SER A 68 -2.27 0.49 22.70
C SER A 68 -1.69 1.02 24.02
N LYS A 69 -2.53 1.35 25.01
CA LYS A 69 -2.09 1.83 26.33
C LYS A 69 -1.49 0.72 27.19
N TYR A 70 -1.94 -0.51 26.97
CA TYR A 70 -1.49 -1.72 27.67
C TYR A 70 -1.13 -2.79 26.65
N CYS A 71 -0.26 -3.72 27.05
CA CYS A 71 0.08 -4.86 26.23
C CYS A 71 -1.09 -5.85 26.14
N ASN A 72 -1.44 -6.24 24.91
CA ASN A 72 -2.51 -7.20 24.60
C ASN A 72 -2.19 -8.66 25.03
N GLN A 73 -0.99 -8.93 25.56
CA GLN A 73 -0.58 -10.26 26.01
C GLN A 73 -0.34 -10.35 27.52
N CYS A 74 0.31 -9.34 28.12
CA CYS A 74 0.71 -9.37 29.53
C CYS A 74 0.12 -8.25 30.37
N ALA A 75 -0.75 -7.41 29.77
CA ALA A 75 -1.39 -6.25 30.38
C ALA A 75 -0.44 -5.19 30.96
N ALA A 76 0.88 -5.30 30.74
CA ALA A 76 1.83 -4.30 31.17
C ALA A 76 1.56 -2.95 30.49
N PRO A 77 1.70 -1.82 31.20
CA PRO A 77 1.58 -0.51 30.58
C PRO A 77 2.64 -0.35 29.48
N LEU A 78 2.23 0.11 28.31
CA LEU A 78 3.14 0.42 27.22
C LEU A 78 3.56 1.89 27.32
N PRO A 79 4.81 2.23 26.98
CA PRO A 79 5.24 3.61 26.94
C PRO A 79 4.40 4.35 25.89
N VAL A 80 3.52 5.23 26.34
CA VAL A 80 2.84 6.18 25.46
C VAL A 80 3.90 7.22 25.12
N GLU A 81 4.40 7.20 23.89
CA GLU A 81 5.38 8.18 23.40
C GLU A 81 4.86 9.60 23.71
N ALA A 82 5.49 10.30 24.65
CA ALA A 82 5.09 11.60 25.17
C ALA A 82 5.35 12.78 24.21
N ASN A 83 5.43 12.51 22.90
CA ASN A 83 5.45 13.53 21.85
C ASN A 83 4.04 13.76 21.30
N SER A 84 3.11 14.02 22.21
CA SER A 84 1.71 14.37 21.92
C SER A 84 1.54 15.74 21.24
N GLN A 85 2.58 16.56 21.12
CA GLN A 85 2.47 17.90 20.53
C GLN A 85 2.63 17.96 19.00
N ARG A 86 3.03 16.88 18.32
CA ARG A 86 3.15 16.83 16.84
C ARG A 86 2.26 15.79 16.16
N ALA A 87 1.56 14.96 16.93
CA ALA A 87 0.80 13.82 16.42
C ALA A 87 -0.71 14.10 16.28
N GLU A 88 -1.19 15.26 16.74
CA GLU A 88 -2.61 15.63 16.72
C GLU A 88 -3.08 16.24 15.38
N GLU A 89 -2.17 16.64 14.49
CA GLU A 89 -2.50 17.30 13.22
C GLU A 89 -2.52 16.35 12.00
N MET A 90 -2.11 15.09 12.16
CA MET A 90 -2.03 14.12 11.05
C MET A 90 -3.19 13.10 11.11
N PRO A 91 -3.91 12.85 9.99
CA PRO A 91 -5.03 11.92 9.97
C PRO A 91 -4.63 10.52 10.44
N SER A 92 -5.44 9.98 11.36
CA SER A 92 -5.15 8.83 12.22
C SER A 92 -4.75 7.53 11.51
N SER A 93 -5.15 7.34 10.25
CA SER A 93 -4.91 6.12 9.47
C SER A 93 -3.54 6.05 8.80
N GLN A 94 -2.94 7.20 8.47
CA GLN A 94 -1.61 7.27 7.83
C GLN A 94 -0.47 7.04 8.84
N ALA A 95 -0.66 7.40 10.11
CA ALA A 95 0.34 7.16 11.15
C ALA A 95 0.52 5.66 11.46
N GLU A 96 -0.51 4.84 11.20
CA GLU A 96 -0.53 3.42 11.58
C GLU A 96 0.08 2.49 10.52
N HIS A 97 0.09 2.91 9.25
CA HIS A 97 0.61 2.13 8.13
C HIS A 97 1.85 2.80 7.57
N ARG A 98 2.91 2.02 7.36
CA ARG A 98 4.12 2.50 6.68
C ARG A 98 4.36 1.70 5.42
N ASP A 99 4.72 2.42 4.36
CA ASP A 99 5.10 1.81 3.10
C ASP A 99 6.39 1.00 3.28
N ILE A 100 6.36 -0.24 2.79
CA ILE A 100 7.50 -1.15 2.77
C ILE A 100 8.46 -0.73 1.65
N ALA A 101 7.91 -0.28 0.52
CA ALA A 101 8.67 0.25 -0.61
C ALA A 101 8.01 1.54 -1.08
N HIS A 102 8.80 2.57 -1.37
CA HIS A 102 8.28 3.83 -1.91
C HIS A 102 9.30 4.50 -2.82
N PRO A 103 8.86 5.16 -3.90
CA PRO A 103 9.75 5.97 -4.73
C PRO A 103 10.23 7.18 -3.92
N ILE A 104 11.53 7.45 -3.95
CA ILE A 104 12.14 8.57 -3.24
C ILE A 104 11.88 9.89 -3.99
N THR A 105 12.02 9.87 -5.31
CA THR A 105 11.89 11.06 -6.16
C THR A 105 10.51 11.16 -6.80
N GLN A 106 10.00 12.39 -6.95
CA GLN A 106 8.73 12.66 -7.63
C GLN A 106 8.73 12.16 -9.09
N VAL A 107 9.83 12.37 -9.83
CA VAL A 107 9.95 11.93 -11.23
C VAL A 107 9.69 10.43 -11.37
N PHE A 108 10.36 9.62 -10.55
CA PHE A 108 10.16 8.18 -10.59
C PHE A 108 8.76 7.75 -10.11
N ARG A 109 8.18 8.48 -9.14
CA ARG A 109 6.80 8.23 -8.69
C ARG A 109 5.80 8.40 -9.83
N GLU A 110 5.93 9.47 -10.61
CA GLU A 110 5.07 9.74 -11.76
C GLU A 110 5.25 8.70 -12.87
N GLN A 111 6.50 8.31 -13.16
CA GLN A 111 6.82 7.24 -14.11
C GLN A 111 6.20 5.91 -13.70
N LEU A 112 6.35 5.51 -12.43
CA LEU A 112 5.78 4.28 -11.88
C LEU A 112 4.25 4.29 -11.95
N GLN A 113 3.62 5.39 -11.53
CA GLN A 113 2.17 5.53 -11.57
C GLN A 113 1.64 5.43 -13.00
N LYS A 114 2.25 6.16 -13.94
CA LYS A 114 1.86 6.13 -15.35
C LYS A 114 1.93 4.71 -15.91
N LYS A 115 3.05 4.00 -15.69
CA LYS A 115 3.28 2.68 -16.26
C LYS A 115 2.31 1.63 -15.70
N VAL A 116 2.05 1.66 -14.40
CA VAL A 116 1.11 0.73 -13.77
C VAL A 116 -0.33 1.00 -14.22
N LEU A 117 -0.75 2.26 -14.28
CA LEU A 117 -2.10 2.62 -14.71
C LEU A 117 -2.36 2.28 -16.18
N GLU A 118 -1.36 2.47 -17.05
CA GLU A 118 -1.44 2.09 -18.47
C GLU A 118 -1.73 0.58 -18.62
N VAL A 119 -0.96 -0.28 -17.95
CA VAL A 119 -1.19 -1.73 -17.99
C VAL A 119 -2.53 -2.10 -17.37
N TYR A 120 -2.93 -1.46 -16.26
CA TYR A 120 -4.25 -1.66 -15.67
C TYR A 120 -5.38 -1.36 -16.64
N THR A 121 -5.30 -0.23 -17.38
CA THR A 121 -6.33 0.11 -18.37
C THR A 121 -6.42 -0.91 -19.50
N GLN A 122 -5.27 -1.40 -19.98
CA GLN A 122 -5.23 -2.42 -21.04
C GLN A 122 -5.89 -3.73 -20.57
N GLU A 123 -5.54 -4.19 -19.37
CA GLU A 123 -6.12 -5.41 -18.80
C GLU A 123 -7.62 -5.25 -18.51
N LYS A 124 -8.05 -4.06 -18.06
CA LYS A 124 -9.47 -3.75 -17.87
C LYS A 124 -10.24 -3.78 -19.19
N THR A 125 -9.69 -3.22 -20.27
CA THR A 125 -10.33 -3.26 -21.59
C THR A 125 -10.41 -4.69 -22.12
N LYS A 126 -9.33 -5.47 -22.04
CA LYS A 126 -9.33 -6.89 -22.45
C LYS A 126 -10.38 -7.72 -21.69
N ALA A 127 -10.52 -7.48 -20.39
CA ALA A 127 -11.53 -8.17 -19.56
C ALA A 127 -12.98 -7.78 -19.93
N GLN A 128 -13.20 -6.56 -20.43
CA GLN A 128 -14.52 -6.09 -20.87
C GLN A 128 -14.86 -6.55 -22.28
N SER A 129 -13.88 -6.73 -23.16
CA SER A 129 -14.05 -7.24 -24.52
C SER A 129 -14.00 -8.77 -24.58
N GLY A 130 -14.68 -9.47 -23.65
CA GLY A 130 -14.70 -10.94 -23.59
C GLY A 130 -15.00 -11.58 -24.96
N PRO A 131 -14.56 -12.83 -25.18
CA PRO A 131 -14.47 -13.42 -26.52
C PRO A 131 -15.82 -13.36 -27.22
N ILE A 132 -15.82 -12.76 -28.41
CA ILE A 132 -16.92 -12.91 -29.36
C ILE A 132 -16.97 -14.41 -29.66
N VAL A 133 -17.94 -15.10 -29.06
CA VAL A 133 -18.27 -16.47 -29.43
C VAL A 133 -18.98 -16.37 -30.78
N GLU A 134 -18.28 -16.67 -31.86
CA GLU A 134 -18.91 -17.06 -33.14
C GLU A 134 -19.32 -18.53 -33.09
#